data_AF-A0A7S2I5P3-F1
#
_entry.id   AF-A0A7S2I5P3-F1
#
_cell.length_a   1.000
_cell.length_b   1.000
_cell.length_c   1.000
_cell.angle_alpha   90.00
_cell.angle_beta   90.00
_cell.angle_gamma   90.00
#
_symmetry.space_group_name_H-M   'P 1'
#
loop_
_entity.id
_entity.type
_entity.pdbx_description
1 polymer ?
#
loop_
_entity_poly.entity_id
_entity_poly.type
_entity_poly.pdbx_seq_one_letter_code
_entity_poly.pdbx_strand_id
1 'polypeptide(L)'
;MDKSTVAGHVASRDDFDAKVSMQDLMDTYMLPFQACVERGQVTSLMCSYNRINGVPACANDWLLKDVARDTWGFDGAIVSDCDADSDVYSTHHYTKTPEDAVRLFLR
;
A
#
# COMPACT_ATOMS: atom_id res chain seq x y z
N MET A 1 -13.66 5.87 13.07
CA MET A 1 -13.78 5.41 11.67
C MET A 1 -14.31 4.00 11.68
N ASP A 2 -15.21 3.69 10.75
CA ASP A 2 -16.05 2.49 10.72
C ASP A 2 -15.26 1.18 10.78
N LYS A 3 -15.71 0.27 11.65
CA LYS A 3 -15.11 -1.02 11.97
C LYS A 3 -16.02 -2.08 11.34
N SER A 4 -15.72 -2.46 10.10
CA SER A 4 -16.52 -3.45 9.38
C SER A 4 -16.15 -4.87 9.82
N THR A 5 -17.10 -5.62 10.36
CA THR A 5 -16.87 -7.00 10.79
C THR A 5 -16.76 -7.92 9.58
N VAL A 6 -15.59 -8.54 9.37
CA VAL A 6 -15.38 -9.59 8.37
C VAL A 6 -14.91 -10.85 9.09
N ALA A 7 -15.63 -11.96 8.90
CA ALA A 7 -15.28 -13.29 9.46
C ALA A 7 -15.05 -13.33 10.99
N GLY A 8 -15.82 -12.55 11.76
CA GLY A 8 -15.76 -12.57 13.23
C GLY A 8 -14.57 -11.83 13.84
N HIS A 9 -13.69 -11.26 13.02
CA HIS A 9 -12.76 -10.20 13.43
C HIS A 9 -13.34 -8.86 13.03
N VAL A 10 -13.25 -7.91 13.95
CA VAL A 10 -13.52 -6.51 13.63
C VAL A 10 -12.28 -5.98 12.94
N ALA A 11 -12.19 -6.19 11.62
CA ALA A 11 -11.09 -5.71 10.81
C ALA A 11 -11.23 -4.20 10.65
N SER A 12 -10.20 -3.47 11.07
CA SER A 12 -10.07 -2.06 10.71
C SER A 12 -9.27 -1.96 9.42
N ARG A 13 -9.45 -0.87 8.67
CA ARG A 13 -8.60 -0.58 7.50
C ARG A 13 -7.10 -0.59 7.85
N ASP A 14 -6.78 -0.30 9.12
CA ASP A 14 -5.43 -0.13 9.64
C ASP A 14 -4.75 -1.47 9.94
N ASP A 15 -5.50 -2.54 10.23
CA ASP A 15 -4.96 -3.88 10.56
C ASP A 15 -5.18 -4.95 9.48
N PHE A 16 -6.02 -4.64 8.48
CA PHE A 16 -6.46 -5.61 7.50
C PHE A 16 -5.32 -6.13 6.61
N ASP A 17 -5.32 -7.44 6.34
CA ASP A 17 -4.41 -8.10 5.41
C ASP A 17 -5.21 -8.70 4.25
N ALA A 18 -5.21 -7.98 3.12
CA ALA A 18 -5.89 -8.38 1.92
C ALA A 18 -5.22 -9.63 1.32
N LYS A 19 -5.96 -10.73 1.28
CA LYS A 19 -5.57 -11.97 0.60
C LYS A 19 -6.11 -11.96 -0.82
N VAL A 20 -5.23 -11.71 -1.78
CA VAL A 20 -5.60 -11.50 -3.18
C VAL A 20 -4.64 -12.26 -4.09
N SER A 21 -5.19 -12.95 -5.08
CA SER A 21 -4.38 -13.62 -6.10
C SER A 21 -3.67 -12.57 -6.96
N MET A 22 -2.53 -12.90 -7.55
CA MET A 22 -1.86 -11.97 -8.47
C MET A 22 -2.78 -11.63 -9.67
N GLN A 23 -3.58 -12.59 -10.13
CA GLN A 23 -4.53 -12.37 -11.20
C GLN A 23 -5.57 -11.31 -10.81
N ASP A 24 -6.25 -11.47 -9.66
CA ASP A 24 -7.25 -10.48 -9.23
C ASP A 24 -6.60 -9.12 -8.94
N LEU A 25 -5.39 -9.11 -8.37
CA LEU A 25 -4.65 -7.88 -8.10
C LEU A 25 -4.43 -7.09 -9.39
N MET A 26 -3.94 -7.76 -10.44
CA MET A 26 -3.66 -7.11 -11.73
C MET A 26 -4.92 -6.79 -12.52
N ASP A 27 -5.88 -7.73 -12.59
CA ASP A 27 -7.06 -7.62 -13.46
C ASP A 27 -8.14 -6.68 -12.89
N THR A 28 -8.10 -6.35 -11.60
CA THR A 28 -9.15 -5.55 -10.96
C THR A 28 -8.61 -4.34 -10.19
N TYR A 29 -7.66 -4.55 -9.27
CA TYR A 29 -7.23 -3.49 -8.36
C TYR A 29 -6.19 -2.56 -8.95
N MET A 30 -5.26 -3.06 -9.77
CA MET A 30 -4.15 -2.27 -10.32
C MET A 30 -4.54 -1.47 -11.57
N LEU A 31 -5.49 -1.93 -12.38
CA LEU A 31 -5.88 -1.28 -13.64
C LEU A 31 -6.23 0.21 -13.50
N PRO A 32 -7.02 0.65 -12.50
CA PRO A 32 -7.34 2.06 -12.35
C PRO A 32 -6.11 2.92 -12.05
N PHE A 33 -5.19 2.45 -11.20
CA PHE A 33 -3.96 3.16 -10.87
C PHE A 33 -3.02 3.27 -12.07
N GLN A 34 -2.87 2.18 -12.83
CA GLN A 34 -2.12 2.20 -14.08
C GLN A 34 -2.68 3.24 -15.05
N ALA A 35 -4.00 3.27 -15.25
CA ALA A 35 -4.63 4.24 -16.13
C ALA A 35 -4.45 5.69 -15.63
N CYS A 36 -4.52 5.92 -14.31
CA CYS A 36 -4.24 7.22 -13.71
C CYS A 36 -2.79 7.67 -13.98
N VAL A 37 -1.81 6.78 -13.88
CA VAL A 37 -0.40 7.10 -14.16
C VAL A 37 -0.18 7.32 -15.65
N GLU A 38 -0.46 6.32 -16.48
CA GLU A 38 -0.09 6.33 -17.90
C GLU A 38 -0.91 7.32 -18.74
N ARG A 39 -2.20 7.49 -18.40
CA ARG A 39 -3.13 8.33 -19.18
C ARG A 39 -3.51 9.59 -18.44
N GLY A 40 -3.75 9.48 -17.13
CA GLY A 40 -4.16 10.60 -16.30
C GLY A 40 -3.00 11.54 -15.93
N GLN A 41 -1.75 11.09 -16.09
CA GLN A 41 -0.55 11.84 -15.74
C GLN A 41 -0.65 12.44 -14.33
N VAL A 42 -1.15 11.64 -13.38
CA VAL A 42 -1.30 12.06 -12.00
C VAL A 42 0.04 12.48 -11.42
N THR A 43 0.01 13.43 -10.49
CA THR A 43 1.22 13.95 -9.84
C THR A 43 1.49 13.33 -8.47
N SER A 44 0.52 12.57 -7.94
CA SER A 44 0.64 11.91 -6.65
C SER A 44 -0.07 10.57 -6.63
N LEU A 45 0.53 9.60 -5.94
CA LEU A 45 -0.09 8.36 -5.50
C LEU A 45 -0.03 8.29 -3.98
N MET A 46 -1.01 7.64 -3.36
CA MET A 46 -1.08 7.44 -1.92
C MET A 46 -1.07 5.95 -1.63
N CYS A 47 -0.15 5.48 -0.79
CA CYS A 47 -0.13 4.09 -0.32
C CYS A 47 -1.16 3.90 0.81
N SER A 48 -1.84 2.76 0.82
CA SER A 48 -2.93 2.48 1.77
C SER A 48 -2.43 1.93 3.11
N TYR A 49 -3.31 1.93 4.11
CA TYR A 49 -3.04 1.39 5.45
C TYR A 49 -2.77 -0.12 5.48
N ASN A 50 -3.51 -0.89 4.68
CA ASN A 50 -3.60 -2.34 4.81
C ASN A 50 -2.33 -3.05 4.33
N ARG A 51 -2.23 -4.34 4.69
CA ARG A 51 -1.29 -5.28 4.05
C ARG A 51 -1.91 -5.91 2.82
N ILE A 52 -1.06 -6.26 1.86
CA ILE A 52 -1.42 -7.08 0.70
C ILE A 52 -0.55 -8.33 0.78
N ASN A 53 -1.18 -9.48 0.96
CA ASN A 53 -0.49 -10.77 1.12
C ASN A 53 0.64 -10.73 2.17
N GLY A 54 0.38 -10.05 3.30
CA GLY A 54 1.31 -9.94 4.42
C GLY A 54 2.31 -8.78 4.39
N VAL A 55 2.35 -7.99 3.31
CA VAL A 55 3.27 -6.83 3.19
C VAL A 55 2.49 -5.52 3.29
N PRO A 56 2.81 -4.60 4.22
CA PRO A 56 2.16 -3.28 4.29
C PRO A 56 2.32 -2.51 2.99
N ALA A 57 1.25 -1.91 2.47
CA ALA A 57 1.30 -1.25 1.17
C ALA A 57 2.33 -0.11 1.11
N CYS A 58 2.47 0.68 2.20
CA CYS A 58 3.49 1.72 2.32
C CYS A 58 4.93 1.21 2.51
N ALA A 59 5.13 -0.11 2.67
CA ALA A 59 6.45 -0.73 2.75
C ALA A 59 6.72 -1.73 1.61
N ASN A 60 5.85 -1.76 0.58
CA ASN A 60 5.86 -2.77 -0.46
C ASN A 60 6.64 -2.30 -1.71
N ASP A 61 7.89 -2.74 -1.85
CA ASP A 61 8.75 -2.39 -3.00
C ASP A 61 8.14 -2.79 -4.33
N TRP A 62 7.49 -3.95 -4.39
CA TRP A 62 6.90 -4.43 -5.63
C TRP A 62 5.82 -3.46 -6.13
N LEU A 63 4.98 -2.92 -5.22
CA LEU A 63 3.97 -1.92 -5.58
C LEU A 63 4.61 -0.56 -5.90
N LEU A 64 5.42 -0.05 -4.97
CA LEU A 64 5.83 1.35 -4.99
C LEU A 64 6.99 1.61 -5.94
N LYS A 65 7.89 0.64 -6.12
CA LYS A 65 9.07 0.75 -6.98
C LYS A 65 8.85 -0.01 -8.28
N ASP A 66 8.74 -1.34 -8.21
CA ASP A 66 8.78 -2.18 -9.42
C ASP A 66 7.57 -1.91 -10.33
N VAL A 67 6.37 -1.76 -9.75
CA VAL A 67 5.15 -1.48 -10.51
C VAL A 67 5.01 0.01 -10.80
N ALA A 68 4.88 0.86 -9.76
CA ALA A 68 4.58 2.27 -9.99
C ALA A 68 5.71 3.02 -10.71
N ARG A 69 6.96 2.94 -10.21
CA ARG A 69 8.10 3.66 -10.82
C ARG A 69 8.58 2.97 -12.09
N ASP A 70 8.93 1.69 -12.00
CA ASP A 70 9.69 1.03 -13.06
C ASP A 70 8.78 0.54 -14.20
N THR A 71 7.61 -0.02 -13.88
CA THR A 71 6.68 -0.56 -14.90
C THR A 71 5.80 0.53 -15.52
N TRP A 72 5.17 1.38 -14.71
CA TRP A 72 4.26 2.44 -15.19
C TRP A 72 4.96 3.76 -15.48
N GLY A 73 6.21 3.93 -15.09
CA GLY A 73 6.97 5.17 -15.33
C GLY A 73 6.51 6.36 -14.46
N PHE A 74 5.97 6.11 -13.26
CA PHE A 74 5.49 7.18 -12.39
C PHE A 74 6.65 8.01 -11.83
N ASP A 75 6.65 9.32 -12.07
CA ASP A 75 7.65 10.28 -11.56
C ASP A 75 7.08 11.25 -10.50
N GLY A 76 5.82 11.04 -10.08
CA GLY A 76 5.17 11.91 -9.09
C GLY A 76 5.57 11.63 -7.64
N ALA A 77 4.92 12.30 -6.71
CA ALA A 77 5.08 12.02 -5.28
C ALA A 77 4.34 10.73 -4.88
N ILE A 78 4.96 9.93 -4.02
CA ILE A 78 4.25 8.87 -3.28
C ILE A 78 4.12 9.36 -1.84
N VAL A 79 2.89 9.42 -1.35
CA VAL A 79 2.59 9.84 0.03
C VAL A 79 1.99 8.67 0.81
N SER A 80 2.16 8.67 2.13
CA SER A 80 1.40 7.78 3.00
C SER A 80 -0.03 8.29 3.14
N ASP A 81 -0.99 7.37 3.29
CA ASP A 81 -2.22 7.73 4.00
C ASP A 81 -1.87 8.11 5.44
N CYS A 82 -2.76 8.81 6.14
CA CYS A 82 -2.48 9.41 7.44
C CYS A 82 -1.89 8.41 8.45
N ASP A 83 -0.60 8.51 8.74
CA ASP A 83 0.16 7.60 9.62
C ASP A 83 0.32 6.15 9.13
N ALA A 84 -0.03 5.85 7.87
CA ALA A 84 0.13 4.50 7.30
C ALA A 84 1.59 4.03 7.23
N ASP A 85 2.54 4.96 7.14
CA ASP A 85 3.98 4.70 7.26
C ASP A 85 4.37 4.32 8.71
N SER A 86 3.74 4.94 9.71
CA SER A 86 3.93 4.59 11.12
C SER A 86 3.27 3.25 11.46
N ASP A 87 2.10 2.95 10.86
CA ASP A 87 1.37 1.70 11.04
C ASP A 87 2.16 0.46 10.65
N VAL A 88 3.12 0.59 9.72
CA VAL A 88 4.09 -0.47 9.38
C VAL A 88 4.75 -1.02 10.66
N TYR A 89 5.07 -0.16 11.62
CA TYR A 89 5.63 -0.52 12.92
C TYR A 89 4.56 -0.71 14.00
N SER A 90 3.72 0.30 14.24
CA SER A 90 2.85 0.36 15.41
C SER A 90 1.69 -0.63 15.36
N THR A 91 1.16 -0.90 14.17
CA THR A 91 -0.06 -1.68 13.97
C THR A 91 0.24 -3.04 13.34
N HIS A 92 1.06 -3.05 12.29
CA HIS A 92 1.41 -4.27 11.55
C HIS A 92 2.56 -5.07 12.15
N HIS A 93 3.35 -4.45 13.03
CA HIS A 93 4.57 -5.02 13.61
C HIS A 93 5.50 -5.64 12.54
N TYR A 94 5.54 -5.01 11.37
CA TYR A 94 6.30 -5.51 10.21
C TYR A 94 7.79 -5.25 10.37
N THR A 95 8.15 -4.11 10.96
CA THR A 95 9.53 -3.77 11.30
C THR A 95 9.78 -3.88 12.80
N LYS A 96 11.05 -4.02 13.18
CA LYS A 96 11.47 -4.08 14.60
C LYS A 96 11.52 -2.71 15.26
N THR A 97 11.77 -1.68 14.47
CA THR A 97 11.94 -0.29 14.93
C THR A 97 11.11 0.66 14.05
N PRO A 98 10.68 1.81 14.59
CA PRO A 98 10.02 2.84 13.80
C PRO A 98 10.98 3.43 12.74
N GLU A 99 12.28 3.50 13.00
CA GLU A 99 13.28 3.98 12.03
C GLU A 99 13.37 3.06 10.80
N ASP A 100 13.26 1.74 11.00
CA ASP A 100 13.19 0.80 9.89
C ASP A 100 11.93 1.00 9.04
N ALA A 101 10.79 1.33 9.66
CA ALA A 101 9.55 1.61 8.92
C ALA A 101 9.71 2.82 8.00
N VAL A 102 10.23 3.93 8.54
CA VAL A 102 10.53 5.14 7.77
C VAL A 102 11.55 4.87 6.66
N ARG A 103 12.58 4.05 6.96
CA ARG A 103 13.58 3.64 5.95
C ARG A 103 12.96 2.88 4.79
N LEU A 104 11.98 2.00 5.04
CA LEU A 104 11.31 1.26 3.97
C LEU A 104 10.42 2.16 3.11
N PHE A 105 9.88 3.24 3.67
CA PHE A 105 9.05 4.19 2.93
C PHE A 105 9.86 5.17 2.06
N LEU A 106 11.02 5.64 2.53
CA LEU A 106 11.81 6.70 1.88
C LEU A 106 12.85 6.23 0.83
N ARG A 107 12.89 4.95 0.49
CA ARG A 107 13.96 4.35 -0.33
C ARG A 107 13.72 4.39 -1.84
#